data_AF-A0A9X9A4G7-F1
#
_entry.id   AF-A0A9X9A4G7-F1
#
_cell.length_a   1.000
_cell.length_b   1.000
_cell.length_c   1.000
_cell.angle_alpha   90.00
_cell.angle_beta   90.00
_cell.angle_gamma   90.00
#
_symmetry.space_group_name_H-M   'P 1'
#
loop_
_entity.id
_entity.type
_entity.pdbx_description
1 polymer ?
#
loop_
_entity_poly.entity_id
_entity_poly.type
_entity_poly.pdbx_seq_one_letter_code
_entity_poly.pdbx_strand_id
1 'polypeptide(L)'
;KGASYHTQLKAARVICKFLNFVYSNIEDDVEGYKELCSMGLRGLQCKHGGDFITDLTYRGVSFNRAVYCEQTLTNFFAYLQENDLIDEEFQVMYRTVGKKIERPLSVFSKSNMEVSRPNRNKTNTRDKLKDFGPNRYRLAYEFIEEAEAFGIALGVCFQFLSGLRVGEVVNLMRDSIYENGFRGNGGMWLDIRDNQDILFRHLNSKYDVQVKRPR
;
A
#
# COMPACT_ATOMS: atom_id res chain seq x y z
N LYS A 1 9.80 15.66 0.46
CA LYS A 1 8.35 15.81 0.14
C LYS A 1 7.59 14.72 0.88
N GLY A 2 6.59 15.07 1.71
CA GLY A 2 5.82 14.08 2.48
C GLY A 2 5.08 13.11 1.56
N ALA A 3 5.04 11.83 1.94
CA ALA A 3 4.19 10.85 1.26
C ALA A 3 2.70 11.17 1.51
N SER A 4 1.78 10.65 0.69
CA SER A 4 0.34 10.83 0.94
C SER A 4 -0.06 10.33 2.34
N TYR A 5 -1.10 10.92 2.94
CA TYR A 5 -1.58 10.58 4.28
C TYR A 5 -1.75 9.06 4.48
N HIS A 6 -2.36 8.35 3.52
CA HIS A 6 -2.52 6.90 3.61
C HIS A 6 -1.20 6.13 3.60
N THR A 7 -0.20 6.61 2.88
CA THR A 7 1.14 6.00 2.91
C THR A 7 1.77 6.18 4.29
N GLN A 8 1.65 7.37 4.89
CA GLN A 8 2.12 7.65 6.24
C GLN A 8 1.38 6.80 7.27
N LEU A 9 0.04 6.75 7.20
CA LEU A 9 -0.81 5.94 8.06
C LEU A 9 -0.48 4.44 7.94
N LYS A 10 -0.20 3.96 6.73
CA LYS A 10 0.20 2.56 6.50
C LYS A 10 1.56 2.25 7.14
N ALA A 11 2.51 3.18 7.11
CA ALA A 11 3.79 3.05 7.78
C ALA A 11 3.63 3.09 9.31
N ALA A 12 2.88 4.08 9.84
CA ALA A 12 2.57 4.19 11.27
C ALA A 12 1.92 2.90 11.81
N ARG A 13 0.96 2.33 11.08
CA ARG A 13 0.33 1.04 11.44
C ARG A 13 1.31 -0.13 11.47
N VAL A 14 2.38 -0.11 10.68
CA VAL A 14 3.43 -1.14 10.76
C VAL A 14 4.25 -0.94 12.04
N ILE A 15 4.66 0.30 12.33
CA ILE A 15 5.42 0.63 13.53
C ILE A 15 4.62 0.27 14.79
N CYS A 16 3.34 0.65 14.88
CA CYS A 16 2.49 0.27 16.01
C CYS A 16 2.38 -1.26 16.17
N LYS A 17 2.25 -2.01 15.06
CA LYS A 17 2.22 -3.48 15.13
C LYS A 17 3.51 -4.07 15.65
N PHE A 18 4.65 -3.51 15.25
CA PHE A 18 5.96 -3.90 15.77
C PHE A 18 6.10 -3.59 17.26
N LEU A 19 5.74 -2.38 17.69
CA LEU A 19 5.81 -2.01 19.11
C LEU A 19 4.87 -2.87 19.97
N ASN A 20 3.68 -3.19 19.48
CA ASN A 20 2.77 -4.12 20.17
C ASN A 20 3.35 -5.53 20.22
N PHE A 21 4.02 -5.99 19.16
CA PHE A 21 4.73 -7.27 19.18
C PHE A 21 5.84 -7.28 20.25
N VAL A 22 6.64 -6.21 20.31
CA VAL A 22 7.67 -6.06 21.35
C VAL A 22 7.05 -6.11 22.74
N TYR A 23 5.95 -5.37 22.95
CA TYR A 23 5.25 -5.34 24.23
C TYR A 23 4.71 -6.72 24.64
N SER A 24 4.12 -7.48 23.71
CA SER A 24 3.67 -8.85 24.00
C SER A 24 4.83 -9.79 24.36
N ASN A 25 5.98 -9.68 23.70
CA ASN A 25 7.16 -10.50 24.06
C ASN A 25 7.74 -10.14 25.44
N ILE A 26 7.57 -8.89 25.88
CA ILE A 26 7.91 -8.48 27.25
C ILE A 26 6.96 -9.15 28.25
N GLU A 27 5.65 -9.14 27.99
CA GLU A 27 4.63 -9.78 28.84
C GLU A 27 4.81 -11.31 28.91
N ASP A 28 5.20 -11.93 27.79
CA ASP A 28 5.44 -13.37 27.67
C ASP A 28 6.82 -13.82 28.19
N ASP A 29 7.58 -12.92 28.82
CA ASP A 29 8.89 -13.19 29.43
C ASP A 29 9.96 -13.70 28.44
N VAL A 30 9.84 -13.35 27.17
CA VAL A 30 10.75 -13.83 26.11
C VAL A 30 12.16 -13.29 26.32
N GLU A 31 13.14 -14.19 26.20
CA GLU A 31 14.55 -13.87 26.42
C GLU A 31 15.00 -12.71 25.50
N GLY A 32 15.74 -11.76 26.07
CA GLY A 32 16.24 -10.61 25.32
C GLY A 32 15.25 -9.45 25.13
N TYR A 33 14.05 -9.51 25.70
CA TYR A 33 13.07 -8.41 25.71
C TYR A 33 12.95 -7.69 27.06
N LYS A 34 13.32 -8.33 28.19
CA LYS A 34 13.23 -7.74 29.56
C LYS A 34 13.95 -6.41 29.73
N GLU A 35 15.10 -6.25 29.07
CA GLU A 35 15.92 -5.02 29.13
C GLU A 35 15.15 -3.79 28.62
N LEU A 36 14.14 -3.98 27.78
CA LEU A 36 13.27 -2.92 27.29
C LEU A 36 12.37 -2.32 28.38
N CYS A 37 12.10 -3.05 29.46
CA CYS A 37 11.34 -2.52 30.60
C CYS A 37 12.08 -1.37 31.29
N SER A 38 13.41 -1.45 31.38
CA SER A 38 14.25 -0.43 32.02
C SER A 38 14.76 0.61 31.02
N MET A 39 15.16 0.19 29.82
CA MET A 39 15.76 1.08 28.82
C MET A 39 14.73 1.74 27.90
N GLY A 40 13.50 1.23 27.83
CA GLY A 40 12.49 1.70 26.89
C GLY A 40 12.96 1.56 25.44
N LEU A 41 12.76 2.61 24.64
CA LEU A 41 13.20 2.63 23.23
C LEU A 41 14.71 2.44 23.08
N ARG A 42 15.53 2.90 24.04
CA ARG A 42 16.99 2.83 23.94
C ARG A 42 17.52 1.40 23.82
N GLY A 43 16.81 0.45 24.46
CA GLY A 43 17.15 -0.97 24.42
C GLY A 43 16.71 -1.71 23.15
N LEU A 44 16.05 -1.03 22.21
CA LEU A 44 15.64 -1.68 20.95
C LEU A 44 16.87 -2.10 20.14
N GLN A 45 16.83 -3.34 19.68
CA GLN A 45 17.89 -3.96 18.91
C GLN A 45 17.36 -4.49 17.57
N CYS A 46 18.24 -4.60 16.57
CA CYS A 46 17.98 -5.19 15.27
C CYS A 46 17.44 -6.62 15.39
N LYS A 47 17.81 -7.35 16.46
CA LYS A 47 17.25 -8.69 16.76
C LYS A 47 15.72 -8.63 16.91
N HIS A 48 15.17 -7.63 17.61
CA HIS A 48 13.73 -7.49 17.81
C HIS A 48 12.99 -7.25 16.48
N GLY A 49 13.60 -6.46 15.59
CA GLY A 49 13.09 -6.26 14.24
C GLY A 49 13.13 -7.53 13.39
N GLY A 50 14.20 -8.32 13.52
CA GLY A 50 14.36 -9.64 12.91
C GLY A 50 13.28 -10.63 13.36
N ASP A 51 13.07 -10.73 14.68
CA ASP A 51 12.04 -11.60 15.28
C ASP A 51 10.64 -11.23 14.79
N PHE A 52 10.33 -9.94 14.70
CA PHE A 52 9.06 -9.48 14.16
C PHE A 52 8.86 -9.88 12.68
N ILE A 53 9.91 -9.79 11.85
CA ILE A 53 9.83 -10.24 10.45
C ILE A 53 9.59 -11.75 10.37
N THR A 54 10.24 -12.52 11.26
CA THR A 54 10.01 -13.95 11.42
C THR A 54 8.57 -14.25 11.84
N ASP A 55 8.01 -13.53 12.82
CA ASP A 55 6.61 -13.63 13.23
C ASP A 55 5.63 -13.32 12.08
N LEU A 56 5.88 -12.27 11.29
CA LEU A 56 5.08 -11.97 10.10
C LEU A 56 5.08 -13.14 9.10
N THR A 57 6.23 -13.80 8.95
CA THR A 57 6.38 -14.98 8.09
C THR A 57 5.53 -16.14 8.61
N TYR A 58 5.58 -16.44 9.91
CA TYR A 58 4.79 -17.51 10.52
C TYR A 58 3.28 -17.23 10.49
N ARG A 59 2.86 -15.97 10.59
CA ARG A 59 1.46 -15.55 10.38
C ARG A 59 0.99 -15.64 8.93
N GLY A 60 1.84 -16.06 8.00
CA GLY A 60 1.48 -16.25 6.60
C GLY A 60 1.28 -14.94 5.83
N VAL A 61 1.93 -13.86 6.26
CA VAL A 61 1.89 -12.58 5.55
C VAL A 61 2.52 -12.73 4.16
N SER A 62 1.90 -12.13 3.15
CA SER A 62 2.40 -12.20 1.77
C SER A 62 3.77 -11.56 1.62
N PHE A 63 4.60 -12.07 0.71
CA PHE A 63 5.95 -11.56 0.46
C PHE A 63 6.02 -10.05 0.30
N ASN A 64 5.18 -9.49 -0.59
CA ASN A 64 5.16 -8.05 -0.84
C ASN A 64 4.78 -7.24 0.41
N ARG A 65 3.91 -7.78 1.28
CA ARG A 65 3.54 -7.10 2.52
C ARG A 65 4.66 -7.20 3.54
N ALA A 66 5.32 -8.35 3.68
CA ALA A 66 6.47 -8.52 4.56
C ALA A 66 7.63 -7.60 4.16
N VAL A 67 7.98 -7.53 2.87
CA VAL A 67 8.98 -6.61 2.33
C VAL A 67 8.63 -5.15 2.65
N TYR A 68 7.37 -4.76 2.51
CA TYR A 68 6.95 -3.41 2.90
C TYR A 68 7.11 -3.17 4.41
N CYS A 69 6.78 -4.14 5.25
CA CYS A 69 6.95 -4.03 6.70
C CYS A 69 8.44 -3.91 7.07
N GLU A 70 9.28 -4.78 6.53
CA GLU A 70 10.73 -4.79 6.73
C GLU A 70 11.38 -3.46 6.29
N GLN A 71 10.99 -2.93 5.13
CA GLN A 71 11.47 -1.61 4.68
C GLN A 71 11.02 -0.48 5.61
N THR A 72 9.77 -0.53 6.08
CA THR A 72 9.25 0.49 7.01
C THR A 72 10.03 0.45 8.32
N LEU A 73 10.32 -0.74 8.84
CA LEU A 73 11.10 -0.90 10.06
C LEU A 73 12.56 -0.53 9.87
N THR A 74 13.15 -0.85 8.72
CA THR A 74 14.51 -0.41 8.39
C THR A 74 14.63 1.11 8.47
N ASN A 75 13.67 1.83 7.88
CA ASN A 75 13.63 3.29 7.94
C ASN A 75 13.38 3.80 9.36
N PHE A 76 12.54 3.11 10.14
CA PHE A 76 12.27 3.46 11.54
C PHE A 76 13.52 3.31 12.40
N PHE A 77 14.24 2.19 12.31
CA PHE A 77 15.49 1.96 13.03
C PHE A 77 16.58 2.96 12.61
N ALA A 78 16.74 3.20 11.30
CA ALA A 78 17.67 4.22 10.81
C ALA A 78 17.35 5.61 11.41
N TYR A 79 16.07 6.01 11.44
CA TYR A 79 15.64 7.24 12.08
C TYR A 79 15.96 7.28 13.57
N LEU A 80 15.72 6.18 14.30
CA LEU A 80 16.04 6.13 15.73
C LEU A 80 17.55 6.30 15.97
N GLN A 81 18.39 5.64 15.16
CA GLN A 81 19.85 5.77 15.27
C GLN A 81 20.32 7.19 14.92
N GLU A 82 19.81 7.77 13.83
CA GLU A 82 20.16 9.14 13.39
C GLU A 82 19.78 10.23 14.42
N ASN A 83 18.89 9.92 15.36
CA ASN A 83 18.45 10.84 16.41
C ASN A 83 18.90 10.41 17.81
N ASP A 84 19.85 9.47 17.93
CA ASP A 84 20.40 8.98 19.20
C ASP A 84 19.32 8.45 20.19
N LEU A 85 18.28 7.82 19.63
CA LEU A 85 17.14 7.27 20.38
C LEU A 85 17.28 5.77 20.70
N ILE A 86 18.27 5.10 20.11
CA ILE A 86 18.65 3.70 20.36
C ILE A 86 20.14 3.62 20.63
N ASP A 87 20.55 2.67 21.48
CA ASP A 87 21.95 2.51 21.86
C ASP A 87 22.70 1.53 20.94
N GLU A 88 21.99 0.67 20.18
CA GLU A 88 22.65 -0.20 19.19
C GLU A 88 23.11 0.59 17.96
N GLU A 89 24.40 0.47 17.65
CA GLU A 89 24.97 0.96 16.40
C GLU A 89 24.95 -0.11 15.30
N PHE A 90 24.44 0.26 14.13
CA PHE A 90 24.47 -0.54 12.92
C PHE A 90 24.71 0.30 11.66
N GLN A 91 25.23 -0.38 10.63
CA GLN A 91 25.47 0.23 9.34
C GLN A 91 24.21 0.15 8.47
N VAL A 92 23.72 1.30 8.02
CA VAL A 92 22.66 1.38 7.02
C VAL A 92 23.29 1.43 5.63
N MET A 93 23.21 0.33 4.89
CA MET A 93 23.65 0.28 3.49
C MET A 93 22.52 0.71 2.56
N TYR A 94 22.85 1.37 1.46
CA TYR A 94 21.86 1.80 0.46
C TYR A 94 22.04 1.09 -0.86
N ARG A 95 20.92 0.68 -1.48
CA ARG A 95 20.93 0.17 -2.85
C ARG A 95 21.02 1.33 -3.84
N THR A 96 22.05 1.31 -4.67
CA THR A 96 22.21 2.18 -5.83
C THR A 96 21.75 1.47 -7.10
N VAL A 97 20.83 2.08 -7.84
CA VAL A 97 20.46 1.63 -9.20
C VAL A 97 20.84 2.76 -10.16
N GLY A 98 21.94 2.58 -10.89
CA GLY A 98 22.54 3.65 -11.69
C GLY A 98 23.03 4.81 -10.82
N LYS A 99 22.68 6.05 -11.17
CA LYS A 99 23.06 7.28 -10.42
C LYS A 99 22.10 7.66 -9.27
N LYS A 100 21.04 6.88 -9.01
CA LYS A 100 20.07 7.17 -7.93
C LYS A 100 20.25 6.22 -6.75
N ILE A 101 20.41 6.80 -5.57
CA ILE A 101 20.26 6.11 -4.28
C ILE A 101 18.77 5.91 -4.07
N GLU A 102 18.29 4.66 -4.07
CA GLU A 102 16.86 4.38 -4.02
C GLU A 102 16.37 4.10 -2.60
N ARG A 103 16.95 3.12 -1.91
CA ARG A 103 16.41 2.60 -0.64
C ARG A 103 17.49 2.01 0.26
N PRO A 104 17.36 2.14 1.59
CA PRO A 104 18.22 1.40 2.51
C PRO A 104 17.90 -0.09 2.43
N LEU A 105 18.95 -0.90 2.43
CA LEU A 105 18.90 -2.35 2.58
C LEU A 105 18.45 -2.70 4.00
N SER A 106 17.83 -3.87 4.15
CA SER A 106 17.38 -4.34 5.46
C SER A 106 18.54 -4.41 6.44
N VAL A 107 18.37 -3.76 7.59
CA VAL A 107 19.32 -3.81 8.71
C VAL A 107 19.22 -5.12 9.50
N PHE A 108 18.19 -5.92 9.23
CA PHE A 108 17.88 -7.20 9.89
C PHE A 108 18.42 -8.42 9.10
N SER A 109 19.40 -8.21 8.22
CA SER A 109 19.98 -9.25 7.36
C SER A 109 21.46 -9.52 7.64
N LYS A 110 21.99 -9.15 8.81
CA LYS A 110 23.37 -9.49 9.20
C LYS A 110 23.55 -11.02 9.27
N SER A 111 24.75 -11.53 8.94
CA SER A 111 24.99 -12.97 8.74
C SER A 111 24.80 -13.84 9.99
N ASN A 112 24.65 -13.22 11.16
CA ASN A 112 24.42 -13.87 12.44
C ASN A 112 22.95 -13.85 12.91
N MET A 113 22.03 -13.25 12.14
CA MET A 113 20.61 -13.20 12.49
C MET A 113 19.82 -14.21 11.65
N GLU A 114 19.23 -15.21 12.29
CA GLU A 114 18.34 -16.17 11.64
C GLU A 114 16.93 -15.56 11.45
N VAL A 115 16.78 -14.72 10.42
CA VAL A 115 15.49 -14.10 10.09
C VAL A 115 14.78 -14.87 8.99
N SER A 116 13.64 -15.47 9.33
CA SER A 116 12.75 -16.15 8.38
C SER A 116 11.95 -15.14 7.56
N ARG A 117 11.89 -15.35 6.24
CA ARG A 117 11.15 -14.49 5.31
C ARG A 117 10.20 -15.32 4.46
N PRO A 118 9.02 -14.78 4.10
CA PRO A 118 8.12 -15.51 3.21
C PRO A 118 8.80 -15.79 1.88
N ASN A 119 8.55 -16.97 1.32
CA ASN A 119 9.10 -17.32 0.01
C ASN A 119 8.48 -16.43 -1.08
N ARG A 120 9.33 -15.71 -1.82
CA ARG A 120 8.94 -14.85 -2.95
C ARG A 120 8.14 -15.60 -4.00
N ASN A 121 8.47 -16.88 -4.21
CA ASN A 121 7.89 -17.74 -5.21
C ASN A 121 6.72 -18.56 -4.68
N LYS A 122 6.25 -18.31 -3.45
CA LYS A 122 5.03 -18.96 -2.94
C LYS A 122 3.84 -18.39 -3.69
N THR A 123 3.47 -19.06 -4.78
CA THR A 123 2.28 -18.77 -5.55
C THR A 123 1.09 -18.92 -4.62
N ASN A 124 0.35 -17.83 -4.39
CA ASN A 124 -0.95 -17.93 -3.76
C ASN A 124 -1.81 -18.80 -4.67
N THR A 125 -2.10 -20.04 -4.25
CA THR A 125 -2.91 -21.00 -5.00
C THR A 125 -4.39 -20.66 -4.99
N ARG A 126 -4.79 -19.62 -4.24
CA ARG A 126 -6.13 -19.05 -4.34
C ARG A 126 -6.28 -18.39 -5.69
N ASP A 127 -7.25 -18.87 -6.47
CA ASP A 127 -7.69 -18.25 -7.72
C ASP A 127 -8.04 -16.79 -7.45
N LYS A 128 -7.10 -15.91 -7.81
CA LYS A 128 -7.33 -14.49 -7.71
C LYS A 128 -8.32 -14.15 -8.80
N LEU A 129 -9.53 -13.75 -8.43
CA LEU A 129 -10.50 -13.21 -9.37
C LEU A 129 -9.90 -11.93 -9.97
N LYS A 130 -9.29 -12.04 -11.15
CA LYS A 130 -8.66 -10.93 -11.87
C LYS A 130 -9.71 -10.16 -12.68
N ASP A 131 -10.72 -10.87 -13.17
CA ASP A 131 -11.84 -10.39 -13.93
C ASP A 131 -13.05 -11.33 -13.74
N PHE A 132 -14.13 -11.08 -14.47
CA PHE A 132 -15.34 -11.91 -14.49
C PHE A 132 -15.17 -13.27 -15.23
N GLY A 133 -13.95 -13.66 -15.56
CA GLY A 133 -13.63 -14.98 -16.09
C GLY A 133 -14.26 -15.25 -17.46
N PRO A 134 -14.72 -16.49 -17.74
CA PRO A 134 -15.35 -16.83 -19.01
C PRO A 134 -16.71 -16.14 -19.21
N ASN A 135 -17.40 -15.77 -18.13
CA ASN A 135 -18.74 -15.16 -18.18
C ASN A 135 -18.70 -13.62 -18.23
N ARG A 136 -17.56 -13.03 -18.59
CA ARG A 136 -17.32 -11.57 -18.47
C ARG A 136 -18.35 -10.68 -19.16
N TYR A 137 -18.79 -11.05 -20.35
CA TYR A 137 -19.75 -10.23 -21.11
C TYR A 137 -21.14 -10.28 -20.50
N ARG A 138 -21.59 -11.48 -20.11
CA ARG A 138 -22.88 -11.68 -19.42
C ARG A 138 -22.91 -10.93 -18.10
N LEU A 139 -21.88 -11.09 -17.27
CA LEU A 139 -21.81 -10.43 -15.97
C LEU A 139 -21.69 -8.91 -16.11
N ALA A 140 -20.91 -8.40 -17.08
CA ALA A 140 -20.85 -6.96 -17.33
C ALA A 140 -22.23 -6.39 -17.72
N TYR A 141 -22.97 -7.11 -18.57
CA TYR A 141 -24.33 -6.72 -18.96
C TYR A 141 -25.28 -6.70 -17.76
N GLU A 142 -25.32 -7.78 -16.96
CA GLU A 142 -26.15 -7.85 -15.74
C GLU A 142 -25.81 -6.71 -14.74
N PHE A 143 -24.54 -6.37 -14.59
CA PHE A 143 -24.11 -5.23 -13.76
C PHE A 143 -24.57 -3.87 -14.32
N ILE A 144 -24.58 -3.70 -15.64
CA ILE A 144 -25.01 -2.46 -16.29
C ILE A 144 -26.52 -2.30 -16.16
N GLU A 145 -27.30 -3.37 -16.37
CA GLU A 145 -28.76 -3.36 -16.16
C GLU A 145 -29.12 -2.98 -14.72
N GLU A 146 -28.46 -3.57 -13.73
CA GLU A 146 -28.69 -3.19 -12.33
C GLU A 146 -28.29 -1.73 -12.07
N ALA A 147 -27.19 -1.27 -12.66
CA ALA A 147 -26.72 0.10 -12.54
C ALA A 147 -27.68 1.14 -13.17
N GLU A 148 -28.50 0.75 -14.15
CA GLU A 148 -29.53 1.63 -14.73
C GLU A 148 -30.58 2.01 -13.70
N ALA A 149 -30.99 1.06 -12.85
CA ALA A 149 -31.97 1.30 -11.78
C ALA A 149 -31.50 2.39 -10.78
N PHE A 150 -30.18 2.56 -10.64
CA PHE A 150 -29.57 3.56 -9.76
C PHE A 150 -29.09 4.82 -10.49
N GLY A 151 -29.28 4.91 -11.81
CA GLY A 151 -28.85 6.06 -12.61
C GLY A 151 -27.32 6.22 -12.73
N ILE A 152 -26.55 5.14 -12.52
CA ILE A 152 -25.08 5.16 -12.57
C ILE A 152 -24.50 4.33 -13.73
N ALA A 153 -25.37 3.76 -14.58
CA ALA A 153 -24.99 2.88 -15.70
C ALA A 153 -23.90 3.46 -16.60
N LEU A 154 -23.99 4.75 -16.99
CA LEU A 154 -22.99 5.38 -17.85
C LEU A 154 -21.58 5.33 -17.22
N GLY A 155 -21.48 5.63 -15.92
CA GLY A 155 -20.22 5.56 -15.20
C GLY A 155 -19.67 4.13 -15.13
N VAL A 156 -20.54 3.16 -14.86
CA VAL A 156 -20.18 1.73 -14.84
C VAL A 156 -19.71 1.24 -16.22
N CYS A 157 -20.38 1.67 -17.30
CA CYS A 157 -19.95 1.41 -18.68
C CYS A 157 -18.54 1.95 -18.93
N PHE A 158 -18.23 3.17 -18.48
CA PHE A 158 -16.87 3.70 -18.59
C PHE A 158 -15.86 2.84 -17.83
N GLN A 159 -16.18 2.34 -16.64
CA GLN A 159 -15.27 1.47 -15.90
C GLN A 159 -15.02 0.14 -16.61
N PHE A 160 -16.06 -0.52 -17.14
CA PHE A 160 -15.92 -1.80 -17.83
C PHE A 160 -15.26 -1.68 -19.20
N LEU A 161 -15.65 -0.69 -20.00
CA LEU A 161 -15.25 -0.60 -21.41
C LEU A 161 -13.94 0.14 -21.60
N SER A 162 -13.63 1.13 -20.74
CA SER A 162 -12.41 1.94 -20.86
C SER A 162 -11.41 1.71 -19.71
N GLY A 163 -11.76 0.89 -18.71
CA GLY A 163 -10.88 0.56 -17.59
C GLY A 163 -10.64 1.74 -16.63
N LEU A 164 -11.54 2.74 -16.64
CA LEU A 164 -11.42 3.90 -15.78
C LEU A 164 -11.61 3.54 -14.31
N ARG A 165 -10.80 4.16 -13.46
CA ARG A 165 -10.94 4.07 -12.00
C ARG A 165 -12.12 4.92 -11.55
N VAL A 166 -12.71 4.57 -10.40
CA VAL A 166 -13.84 5.30 -9.80
C VAL A 166 -13.57 6.81 -9.74
N GLY A 167 -12.40 7.22 -9.22
CA GLY A 167 -12.01 8.63 -9.15
C GLY A 167 -11.95 9.33 -10.51
N GLU A 168 -11.59 8.62 -11.59
CA GLU A 168 -11.58 9.20 -12.95
C GLU A 168 -13.01 9.40 -13.46
N VAL A 169 -13.92 8.45 -13.20
CA VAL A 169 -15.32 8.52 -13.63
C VAL A 169 -16.10 9.60 -12.87
N VAL A 170 -15.97 9.64 -11.55
CA VAL A 170 -16.75 10.59 -10.73
C VAL A 170 -16.30 12.04 -10.88
N ASN A 171 -15.16 12.29 -11.54
CA ASN A 171 -14.68 13.63 -11.87
C ASN A 171 -15.03 14.08 -13.28
N LEU A 172 -15.68 13.23 -14.09
CA LEU A 172 -16.12 13.63 -15.43
C LEU A 172 -17.19 14.72 -15.33
N MET A 173 -16.96 15.81 -16.05
CA MET A 173 -17.98 16.81 -16.33
C MET A 173 -18.55 16.59 -17.74
N ARG A 174 -19.70 17.19 -18.04
CA ARG A 174 -20.36 16.98 -19.34
C ARG A 174 -19.48 17.44 -20.51
N ASP A 175 -18.72 18.50 -20.32
CA ASP A 175 -17.76 19.07 -21.27
C ASP A 175 -16.48 18.22 -21.42
N SER A 176 -16.29 17.22 -20.58
CA SER A 176 -15.20 16.24 -20.69
C SER A 176 -15.54 15.05 -21.61
N ILE A 177 -16.78 14.96 -22.12
CA ILE A 177 -17.25 13.82 -22.91
C ILE A 177 -17.49 14.28 -24.35
N TYR A 178 -16.75 13.69 -25.28
CA TYR A 178 -16.82 14.02 -26.69
C TYR A 178 -17.27 12.79 -27.48
N GLU A 179 -18.21 12.98 -28.40
CA GLU A 179 -18.59 11.93 -29.33
C GLU A 179 -17.51 11.72 -30.38
N ASN A 180 -17.21 10.46 -30.71
CA ASN A 180 -16.33 10.12 -31.82
C ASN A 180 -17.16 9.71 -33.04
N GLY A 181 -16.99 10.40 -34.17
CA GLY A 181 -17.77 10.16 -35.38
C GLY A 181 -19.21 10.69 -35.33
N PHE A 182 -20.00 10.42 -36.36
CA PHE A 182 -21.39 10.91 -36.43
C PHE A 182 -22.24 10.27 -35.32
N ARG A 183 -22.75 11.10 -34.40
CA ARG A 183 -23.55 10.68 -33.23
C ARG A 183 -22.86 9.63 -32.35
N GLY A 184 -21.53 9.71 -32.22
CA GLY A 184 -20.78 8.80 -31.35
C GLY A 184 -20.67 7.34 -31.83
N ASN A 185 -20.94 7.05 -33.11
CA ASN A 185 -20.79 5.69 -33.66
C ASN A 185 -19.35 5.14 -33.52
N GLY A 186 -18.35 6.02 -33.52
CA GLY A 186 -16.96 5.66 -33.24
C GLY A 186 -16.62 5.55 -31.75
N GLY A 187 -17.61 5.63 -30.86
CA GLY A 187 -17.45 5.65 -29.41
C GLY A 187 -17.40 7.06 -28.82
N MET A 188 -16.78 7.18 -27.65
CA MET A 188 -16.62 8.43 -26.91
C MET A 188 -15.16 8.65 -26.53
N TRP A 189 -14.72 9.91 -26.60
CA TRP A 189 -13.47 10.37 -26.03
C TRP A 189 -13.74 11.03 -24.68
N LEU A 190 -12.93 10.70 -23.68
CA LEU A 190 -13.09 11.19 -22.32
C LEU A 190 -11.83 11.97 -21.94
N ASP A 191 -12.00 13.26 -21.63
CA ASP A 191 -10.96 14.13 -21.08
C ASP A 191 -10.96 14.03 -19.55
N ILE A 192 -10.00 13.28 -19.02
CA ILE A 192 -9.90 12.94 -17.61
C ILE A 192 -9.18 14.08 -16.89
N ARG A 193 -9.95 14.93 -16.22
CA ARG A 193 -9.45 16.03 -15.38
C ARG A 193 -9.70 15.77 -13.91
N ASP A 194 -8.87 16.37 -13.07
CA ASP A 194 -9.08 16.36 -11.63
C ASP A 194 -9.98 17.53 -11.22
N ASN A 195 -11.29 17.28 -11.08
CA ASN A 195 -12.31 18.28 -10.80
C ASN A 195 -12.77 18.27 -9.32
N GLN A 196 -11.97 17.71 -8.41
CA GLN A 196 -12.39 17.52 -7.02
C GLN A 196 -12.70 18.83 -6.29
N ASP A 197 -12.00 19.90 -6.66
CA ASP A 197 -12.22 21.23 -6.11
C ASP A 197 -13.48 21.90 -6.63
N ILE A 198 -14.15 21.32 -7.63
CA ILE A 198 -15.43 21.79 -8.16
C ILE A 198 -16.54 20.90 -7.62
N LEU A 199 -16.44 19.60 -7.87
CA LEU A 199 -17.51 18.63 -7.63
C LEU A 199 -17.62 18.19 -6.16
N PHE A 200 -16.50 18.19 -5.43
CA PHE A 200 -16.42 17.64 -4.07
C PHE A 200 -15.99 18.68 -3.03
N ARG A 201 -16.35 19.96 -3.24
CA ARG A 201 -16.04 21.07 -2.30
C ARG A 201 -16.54 20.84 -0.87
N HIS A 202 -17.65 20.12 -0.74
CA HIS A 202 -18.30 19.83 0.53
C HIS A 202 -17.59 18.71 1.32
N LEU A 203 -16.65 17.98 0.70
CA LEU A 203 -15.92 16.92 1.39
C LEU A 203 -14.70 17.49 2.11
N ASN A 204 -14.56 17.11 3.39
CA ASN A 204 -13.38 17.42 4.20
C ASN A 204 -12.11 16.73 3.68
N SER A 205 -12.26 15.58 3.02
CA SER A 205 -11.18 14.84 2.36
C SER A 205 -11.64 14.41 0.98
N LYS A 206 -10.84 14.73 -0.04
CA LYS A 206 -11.14 14.41 -1.44
C LYS A 206 -10.29 13.24 -1.98
N TYR A 207 -9.51 12.59 -1.12
CA TYR A 207 -8.55 11.56 -1.54
C TYR A 207 -9.17 10.41 -2.34
N ASP A 208 -10.33 9.89 -1.92
CA ASP A 208 -10.97 8.73 -2.57
C ASP A 208 -11.53 9.05 -3.96
N VAL A 209 -11.77 10.33 -4.23
CA VAL A 209 -12.23 10.84 -5.52
C VAL A 209 -11.07 11.37 -6.36
N GLN A 210 -9.80 11.10 -5.99
CA GLN A 210 -8.66 11.66 -6.71
C GLN A 210 -8.35 11.02 -8.05
N VAL A 211 -8.17 11.88 -9.05
CA VAL A 211 -7.62 11.52 -10.37
C VAL A 211 -6.09 11.47 -10.28
N LYS A 212 -5.54 10.26 -10.28
CA LYS A 212 -4.08 10.07 -10.18
C LYS A 212 -3.31 10.41 -11.44
N ARG A 213 -3.97 10.32 -12.60
CA ARG A 213 -3.35 10.52 -13.93
C ARG A 213 -4.35 11.20 -14.87
N PRO A 214 -4.42 12.54 -14.82
CA PRO A 214 -5.17 13.31 -15.80
C PRO A 214 -4.65 13.04 -17.22
N ARG A 215 -5.54 12.96 -18.21
CA ARG A 215 -5.22 12.62 -19.61
C ARG A 215 -6.38 12.87 -20.56
#